data_AF-A0A2I4BK21-F1
#
_entry.id   AF-A0A2I4BK21-F1
#
_cell.length_a   1.000
_cell.length_b   1.000
_cell.length_c   1.000
_cell.angle_alpha   90.00
_cell.angle_beta   90.00
_cell.angle_gamma   90.00
#
_symmetry.space_group_name_H-M   'P 1'
#
loop_
_entity.id
_entity.type
_entity.pdbx_description
1 polymer ?
#
loop_
_entity_poly.entity_id
_entity_poly.type
_entity_poly.pdbx_seq_one_letter_code
_entity_poly.pdbx_strand_id
1 'polypeptide(L)'
;MVRLELDQVLMRRMKEDDIEVVKVLVKEGCEGTENRLILHILTRPLCLFMLAVFSSVLRCLVHSFILALAIPVFLLIVFLKITMPRSTGVLGSSRPYWDYVGSSYRGVQDETLQNPYCRISGRAPEIKKQRRRLGSKDKEASSEKITPEREQAAGQVWVADCDGEIVGCIFQESETRPGVRRICRLVTGCWYRREGLGRLLIQSLEQREREMGVHRVYAHVPYPSKVGEAFFRKVGYRQLGEGTDEEDEDEMRKETPERGFMGYPLTRVFYKDL
;
A
#
# COMPACT_ATOMS: atom_id res chain seq x y z
N MET A 1 12.02 -6.49 -22.40
CA MET A 1 11.73 -5.48 -21.36
C MET A 1 10.87 -4.43 -22.04
N VAL A 2 9.62 -4.25 -21.59
CA VAL A 2 8.69 -3.31 -22.22
C VAL A 2 9.09 -1.91 -21.78
N ARG A 3 9.49 -1.06 -22.72
CA ARG A 3 9.86 0.33 -22.41
C ARG A 3 8.58 1.14 -22.26
N LEU A 4 8.35 1.70 -21.08
CA LEU A 4 7.19 2.54 -20.81
C LEU A 4 7.55 4.00 -21.10
N GLU A 5 6.80 4.64 -22.00
CA GLU A 5 6.91 6.07 -22.25
C GLU A 5 6.16 6.84 -21.16
N LEU A 6 6.90 7.33 -20.16
CA LEU A 6 6.32 7.93 -18.96
C LEU A 6 5.48 9.18 -19.25
N ASP A 7 5.71 9.88 -20.36
CA ASP A 7 4.94 11.05 -20.80
C ASP A 7 3.56 10.70 -21.36
N GLN A 8 3.34 9.44 -21.77
CA GLN A 8 2.05 8.95 -22.24
C GLN A 8 1.15 8.44 -21.11
N VAL A 9 1.72 8.20 -19.92
CA VAL A 9 0.98 7.68 -18.78
C VAL A 9 0.03 8.76 -18.24
N LEU A 10 -1.27 8.44 -18.24
CA LEU A 10 -2.31 9.27 -17.67
C LEU A 10 -2.55 8.86 -16.21
N MET A 11 -2.37 9.81 -15.32
CA MET A 11 -2.61 9.62 -13.88
C MET A 11 -4.03 10.11 -13.55
N ARG A 12 -4.93 9.21 -13.14
CA ARG A 12 -6.34 9.55 -12.89
C ARG A 12 -6.91 8.89 -11.64
N ARG A 13 -8.04 9.39 -11.16
CA ARG A 13 -8.80 8.68 -10.11
C ARG A 13 -9.27 7.31 -10.62
N MET A 14 -9.26 6.33 -9.71
CA MET A 14 -9.84 5.01 -9.94
C MET A 14 -11.36 5.11 -10.10
N LYS A 15 -11.89 4.48 -11.16
CA LYS A 15 -13.33 4.33 -11.42
C LYS A 15 -13.79 2.95 -10.94
N GLU A 16 -15.11 2.74 -10.84
CA GLU A 16 -15.67 1.45 -10.43
C GLU A 16 -15.25 0.30 -11.35
N ASP A 17 -15.17 0.56 -12.66
CA ASP A 17 -14.74 -0.42 -13.65
C ASP A 17 -13.28 -0.89 -13.46
N ASP A 18 -12.44 -0.06 -12.83
CA ASP A 18 -11.03 -0.38 -12.59
C ASP A 18 -10.83 -1.27 -11.36
N ILE A 19 -11.85 -1.43 -10.50
CA ILE A 19 -11.72 -2.05 -9.17
C ILE A 19 -11.12 -3.45 -9.28
N GLU A 20 -11.62 -4.28 -10.19
CA GLU A 20 -11.14 -5.66 -10.34
C GLU A 20 -9.69 -5.71 -10.82
N VAL A 21 -9.29 -4.79 -11.72
CA VAL A 21 -7.91 -4.70 -12.21
C VAL A 21 -6.97 -4.25 -11.08
N VAL A 22 -7.36 -3.24 -10.31
CA VAL A 22 -6.56 -2.75 -9.18
C VAL A 22 -6.43 -3.82 -8.09
N LYS A 23 -7.49 -4.58 -7.78
CA LYS A 23 -7.43 -5.70 -6.84
C LYS A 23 -6.39 -6.74 -7.26
N VAL A 24 -6.39 -7.12 -8.54
CA VAL A 24 -5.42 -8.07 -9.10
C VAL A 24 -4.00 -7.51 -9.02
N LEU A 25 -3.82 -6.25 -9.43
CA LEU A 25 -2.53 -5.56 -9.40
C LEU A 25 -1.95 -5.51 -7.99
N VAL A 26 -2.75 -5.10 -7.00
CA VAL A 26 -2.33 -5.04 -5.58
C VAL A 26 -2.02 -6.45 -5.05
N LYS A 27 -2.83 -7.44 -5.38
CA LYS A 27 -2.59 -8.83 -4.98
C LYS A 27 -1.25 -9.35 -5.49
N GLU A 28 -0.92 -9.07 -6.75
CA GLU A 28 0.38 -9.42 -7.36
C GLU A 28 1.54 -8.64 -6.72
N GLY A 29 1.36 -7.32 -6.49
CA GLY A 29 2.38 -6.47 -5.87
C GLY A 29 2.72 -6.87 -4.43
N CYS A 30 1.73 -7.37 -3.69
CA CYS A 30 1.87 -7.78 -2.30
C CYS A 30 2.19 -9.28 -2.13
N GLU A 31 2.27 -10.04 -3.23
CA GLU A 31 2.47 -11.48 -3.18
C GLU A 31 3.74 -11.85 -2.38
N GLY A 32 3.59 -12.81 -1.46
CA GLY A 32 4.68 -13.28 -0.61
C GLY A 32 5.11 -12.32 0.51
N THR A 33 4.59 -11.09 0.56
CA THR A 33 4.91 -10.13 1.64
C THR A 33 4.44 -10.64 2.99
N GLU A 34 3.23 -11.22 3.05
CA GLU A 34 2.70 -11.85 4.26
C GLU A 34 3.60 -12.97 4.78
N ASN A 35 4.03 -13.87 3.89
CA ASN A 35 4.85 -15.01 4.30
C ASN A 35 6.22 -14.54 4.81
N ARG A 36 6.79 -13.50 4.20
CA ARG A 36 8.02 -12.86 4.67
C ARG A 36 7.83 -12.15 6.01
N LEU A 37 6.67 -11.54 6.25
CA LEU A 37 6.32 -10.94 7.55
C LEU A 37 6.14 -12.00 8.63
N ILE A 38 5.45 -13.09 8.35
CA ILE A 38 5.31 -14.22 9.28
C ILE A 38 6.68 -14.77 9.62
N LEU A 39 7.53 -15.03 8.62
CA LEU A 39 8.90 -15.48 8.83
C LEU A 39 9.70 -14.46 9.67
N HIS A 40 9.52 -13.17 9.40
CA HIS A 40 10.16 -12.10 10.17
C HIS A 40 9.78 -12.13 11.65
N ILE A 41 8.52 -12.44 11.98
CA ILE A 41 8.05 -12.55 13.37
C ILE A 41 8.56 -13.84 14.01
N LEU A 42 8.44 -14.97 13.31
CA LEU A 42 8.84 -16.28 13.80
C LEU A 42 10.34 -16.35 14.13
N THR A 43 11.15 -15.57 13.42
CA THR A 43 12.61 -15.50 13.65
C THR A 43 13.02 -14.55 14.78
N ARG A 44 12.08 -13.90 15.48
CA ARG A 44 12.42 -13.02 16.61
C ARG A 44 12.75 -13.82 17.88
N PRO A 45 13.77 -13.41 18.67
CA PRO A 45 14.20 -14.13 19.86
C PRO A 45 13.08 -14.43 20.87
N LEU A 46 12.20 -13.47 21.18
CA LEU A 46 11.11 -13.74 22.12
C LEU A 46 10.06 -14.68 21.53
N CYS A 47 9.83 -14.63 20.22
CA CYS A 47 8.88 -15.55 19.57
C CYS A 47 9.41 -16.99 19.64
N LEU A 48 10.68 -17.20 19.31
CA LEU A 48 11.36 -18.49 19.44
C LEU A 48 11.38 -19.00 20.87
N PHE A 49 11.63 -18.11 21.84
CA PHE A 49 11.58 -18.44 23.26
C PHE A 49 10.20 -18.92 23.69
N MET A 50 9.13 -18.20 23.33
CA MET A 50 7.75 -18.60 23.63
C MET A 50 7.41 -19.95 23.00
N LEU A 51 7.78 -20.15 21.73
CA LEU A 51 7.59 -21.43 21.04
C LEU A 51 8.33 -22.58 21.74
N ALA A 52 9.54 -22.33 22.24
CA ALA A 52 10.31 -23.32 23.00
C ALA A 52 9.63 -23.68 24.33
N VAL A 53 9.11 -22.68 25.06
CA VAL A 53 8.35 -22.89 26.30
C VAL A 53 7.08 -23.71 26.03
N PHE A 54 6.27 -23.32 25.04
CA PHE A 54 5.07 -24.07 24.67
C PHE A 54 5.39 -25.50 24.23
N SER A 55 6.45 -25.68 23.44
CA SER A 55 6.89 -27.02 23.01
C SER A 55 7.35 -27.88 24.19
N SER A 56 7.99 -27.27 25.19
CA SER A 56 8.41 -27.98 26.41
C SER A 56 7.23 -28.42 27.26
N VAL A 57 6.22 -27.57 27.43
CA VAL A 57 4.98 -27.92 28.14
C VAL A 57 4.23 -29.02 27.39
N LEU A 58 4.11 -28.89 26.07
CA LEU A 58 3.39 -29.86 25.23
C LEU A 58 4.06 -31.23 25.24
N ARG A 59 5.38 -31.30 25.40
CA ARG A 59 6.12 -32.56 25.56
C ARG A 59 5.69 -33.37 26.78
N CYS A 60 5.20 -32.72 27.85
CA CYS A 60 4.66 -33.42 29.01
C CYS A 60 3.30 -34.07 28.72
N LEU A 61 2.60 -33.64 27.67
CA LEU A 61 1.25 -34.10 27.32
C LEU A 61 1.26 -35.06 26.11
N VAL A 62 2.22 -34.90 25.20
CA VAL A 62 2.27 -35.60 23.91
C VAL A 62 3.46 -36.56 23.88
N HIS A 63 3.21 -37.83 23.57
CA HIS A 63 4.23 -38.89 23.54
C HIS A 63 5.24 -38.75 22.37
N SER A 64 4.93 -37.91 21.37
CA SER A 64 5.78 -37.70 20.19
C SER A 64 6.55 -36.38 20.26
N PHE A 65 7.88 -36.47 20.21
CA PHE A 65 8.77 -35.31 20.21
C PHE A 65 8.56 -34.40 18.99
N ILE A 66 8.40 -34.98 17.80
CA ILE A 66 8.21 -34.23 16.55
C ILE A 66 6.90 -33.44 16.62
N LEU A 67 5.83 -34.08 17.12
CA LEU A 67 4.52 -33.46 17.22
C LEU A 67 4.52 -32.31 18.25
N ALA A 68 5.24 -32.46 19.36
CA ALA A 68 5.39 -31.43 20.38
C ALA A 68 6.11 -30.16 19.86
N LEU A 69 6.97 -30.28 18.84
CA LEU A 69 7.62 -29.14 18.17
C LEU A 69 6.78 -28.56 17.03
N ALA A 70 6.14 -29.42 16.23
CA ALA A 70 5.41 -29.00 15.04
C ALA A 70 4.09 -28.28 15.36
N ILE A 71 3.35 -28.74 16.38
CA ILE A 71 2.03 -28.19 16.73
C ILE A 71 2.11 -26.70 17.09
N PRO A 72 2.98 -26.25 18.03
CA PRO A 72 3.02 -24.84 18.42
C PRO A 72 3.37 -23.91 17.24
N VAL A 73 4.31 -24.33 16.39
CA VAL A 73 4.70 -23.56 15.20
C VAL A 73 3.55 -23.49 14.20
N PHE A 74 2.89 -24.62 13.92
CA PHE A 74 1.76 -24.67 12.99
C PHE A 74 0.58 -23.81 13.47
N LEU A 75 0.19 -23.95 14.74
CA LEU A 75 -0.88 -23.14 15.34
C LEU A 75 -0.55 -21.65 15.30
N LEU A 76 0.71 -21.28 15.55
CA LEU A 76 1.14 -19.89 15.47
C LEU A 76 1.09 -19.36 14.03
N ILE A 77 1.50 -20.15 13.03
CA ILE A 77 1.39 -19.76 11.61
C ILE A 77 -0.07 -19.55 11.22
N VAL A 78 -0.97 -20.47 11.62
CA VAL A 78 -2.41 -20.35 11.36
C VAL A 78 -2.98 -19.12 12.08
N PHE A 79 -2.62 -18.90 13.33
CA PHE A 79 -3.01 -17.72 14.10
C PHE A 79 -2.56 -16.42 13.42
N LEU A 80 -1.30 -16.34 13.01
CA LEU A 80 -0.76 -15.18 12.29
C LEU A 80 -1.45 -15.00 10.92
N LYS A 81 -1.70 -16.09 10.18
CA LYS A 81 -2.46 -16.06 8.92
C LYS A 81 -3.91 -15.65 9.10
N ILE A 82 -4.52 -15.80 10.28
CA ILE A 82 -5.89 -15.35 10.53
C ILE A 82 -5.92 -13.91 11.03
N THR A 83 -4.96 -13.53 11.88
CA THR A 83 -4.93 -12.24 12.55
C THR A 83 -4.31 -11.13 11.71
N MET A 84 -3.23 -11.41 10.97
CA MET A 84 -2.53 -10.41 10.14
C MET A 84 -3.37 -9.91 8.94
N PRO A 85 -4.02 -10.75 8.11
CA PRO A 85 -4.77 -10.24 6.96
C PRO A 85 -6.06 -9.51 7.33
N ARG A 86 -6.53 -9.62 8.58
CA ARG A 86 -7.73 -8.91 9.07
C ARG A 86 -7.43 -7.63 9.84
N SER A 87 -6.29 -7.54 10.52
CA SER A 87 -5.95 -6.39 11.39
C SER A 87 -5.05 -5.34 10.73
N THR A 88 -4.32 -5.72 9.68
CA THR A 88 -3.45 -4.81 8.94
C THR A 88 -3.84 -4.90 7.48
N GLY A 89 -4.53 -3.89 6.95
CA GLY A 89 -4.93 -3.82 5.54
C GLY A 89 -3.72 -3.60 4.62
N VAL A 90 -2.79 -4.55 4.64
CA VAL A 90 -1.48 -4.61 3.97
C VAL A 90 -0.85 -3.22 3.79
N LEU A 91 -0.53 -2.65 4.95
CA LEU A 91 0.52 -1.66 5.26
C LEU A 91 0.06 -0.21 5.29
N GLY A 92 -0.55 0.13 6.42
CA GLY A 92 -0.87 1.49 6.80
C GLY A 92 -2.17 1.54 7.61
N SER A 93 -3.25 1.05 7.02
CA SER A 93 -4.57 1.27 7.60
C SER A 93 -5.01 0.15 8.54
N SER A 94 -5.53 0.55 9.71
CA SER A 94 -6.35 -0.29 10.61
C SER A 94 -7.73 -0.63 10.03
N ARG A 95 -8.04 -0.14 8.82
CA ARG A 95 -9.33 -0.30 8.13
C ARG A 95 -9.30 -1.44 7.12
N PRO A 96 -10.46 -2.08 6.82
CA PRO A 96 -10.54 -3.13 5.82
C PRO A 96 -10.00 -2.63 4.48
N TYR A 97 -9.03 -3.35 3.90
CA TYR A 97 -8.33 -2.93 2.68
C TYR A 97 -9.19 -2.90 1.41
N TRP A 98 -10.48 -3.21 1.54
CA TRP A 98 -11.36 -3.60 0.45
C TRP A 98 -12.45 -2.60 0.09
N ASP A 99 -12.53 -1.41 0.69
CA ASP A 99 -13.56 -0.44 0.28
C ASP A 99 -13.17 0.33 -0.99
N TYR A 100 -12.85 -0.43 -2.04
CA TYR A 100 -12.56 0.06 -3.38
C TYR A 100 -13.75 0.81 -3.97
N VAL A 101 -14.98 0.38 -3.61
CA VAL A 101 -16.21 1.05 -4.00
C VAL A 101 -16.27 2.43 -3.36
N GLY A 102 -16.07 2.53 -2.04
CA GLY A 102 -15.95 3.82 -1.34
C GLY A 102 -14.83 4.71 -1.86
N SER A 103 -13.72 4.13 -2.33
CA SER A 103 -12.59 4.90 -2.86
C SER A 103 -12.72 5.30 -4.34
N SER A 104 -13.72 4.76 -5.04
CA SER A 104 -13.95 5.01 -6.46
C SER A 104 -14.53 6.40 -6.68
N TYR A 105 -14.06 7.07 -7.73
CA TYR A 105 -14.55 8.40 -8.07
C TYR A 105 -15.89 8.32 -8.81
N ARG A 106 -16.92 8.95 -8.24
CA ARG A 106 -18.28 9.05 -8.83
C ARG A 106 -18.63 10.43 -9.37
N GLY A 107 -17.71 11.39 -9.35
CA GLY A 107 -17.98 12.78 -9.71
C GLY A 107 -18.11 13.04 -11.22
N VAL A 108 -18.54 14.25 -11.57
CA VAL A 108 -18.91 14.66 -12.95
C VAL A 108 -17.69 15.00 -13.83
N GLN A 109 -16.53 15.31 -13.22
CA GLN A 109 -15.30 15.67 -13.93
C GLN A 109 -14.22 14.62 -13.71
N ASP A 110 -13.57 14.12 -14.77
CA ASP A 110 -12.46 13.17 -14.61
C ASP A 110 -11.26 13.86 -13.93
N GLU A 111 -11.08 13.62 -12.63
CA GLU A 111 -9.92 14.11 -11.87
C GLU A 111 -8.64 13.40 -12.30
N THR A 112 -7.63 14.20 -12.66
CA THR A 112 -6.31 13.73 -13.10
C THR A 112 -5.20 14.39 -12.30
N LEU A 113 -4.08 13.68 -12.13
CA LEU A 113 -2.86 14.26 -11.58
C LEU A 113 -2.00 14.77 -12.71
N GLN A 114 -1.29 15.88 -12.46
CA GLN A 114 -0.33 16.39 -13.42
C GLN A 114 0.83 15.42 -13.57
N ASN A 115 1.12 15.03 -14.82
CA ASN A 115 2.30 14.25 -15.15
C ASN A 115 3.49 15.20 -15.42
N PRO A 116 4.54 15.18 -14.58
CA PRO A 116 5.69 16.07 -14.73
C PRO A 116 6.49 15.82 -16.01
N TYR A 117 6.40 14.63 -16.62
CA TYR A 117 7.16 14.28 -17.83
C TYR A 117 6.52 14.85 -19.11
N CYS A 118 5.21 15.15 -19.13
CA CYS A 118 4.57 15.78 -20.29
C CYS A 118 5.16 17.17 -20.60
N ARG A 119 5.53 17.93 -19.56
CA ARG A 119 6.16 19.25 -19.71
C ARG A 119 7.52 19.17 -20.42
N ILE A 120 8.24 18.07 -20.21
CA ILE A 120 9.59 17.87 -20.75
C ILE A 120 9.52 17.39 -22.20
N SER A 121 8.53 16.56 -22.53
CA SER A 121 8.32 16.03 -23.89
C SER A 121 7.73 17.07 -24.85
N GLY A 122 7.09 18.13 -24.35
CA GLY A 122 6.40 19.13 -25.17
C GLY A 122 5.14 18.59 -25.87
N ARG A 123 4.81 17.31 -25.66
CA ARG A 123 3.59 16.66 -26.14
C ARG A 123 2.54 16.72 -25.04
N ALA A 124 1.41 17.35 -25.33
CA ALA A 124 0.21 17.13 -24.53
C ALA A 124 -0.19 15.66 -24.70
N PRO A 125 -0.52 14.92 -23.63
CA PRO A 125 -1.04 13.58 -23.76
C PRO A 125 -2.27 13.65 -24.66
N GLU A 126 -2.27 12.92 -25.77
CA GLU A 126 -3.47 12.79 -26.59
C GLU A 126 -4.53 12.13 -25.72
N ILE A 127 -5.49 12.91 -25.23
CA ILE A 127 -6.70 12.39 -24.62
C ILE A 127 -7.50 11.74 -25.75
N LYS A 128 -7.09 10.55 -26.17
CA LYS A 128 -7.92 9.68 -26.99
C LYS A 128 -9.12 9.36 -26.12
N LYS A 129 -10.25 10.04 -26.41
CA LYS A 129 -11.56 9.77 -25.83
C LYS A 129 -11.69 8.27 -25.65
N GLN A 130 -11.75 7.86 -24.39
CA GLN A 130 -11.89 6.48 -23.95
C GLN A 130 -12.87 5.79 -24.90
N ARG A 131 -12.36 4.92 -25.78
CA ARG A 131 -13.20 4.21 -26.75
C ARG A 131 -14.08 3.31 -25.91
N ARG A 132 -15.31 3.77 -25.63
CA ARG A 132 -16.35 3.04 -24.90
C ARG A 132 -16.31 1.62 -25.45
N ARG A 133 -15.85 0.65 -24.65
CA ARG A 133 -15.93 -0.76 -25.04
C ARG A 133 -17.42 -1.05 -25.16
N LEU A 134 -17.87 -1.10 -26.40
CA LEU A 134 -19.21 -1.47 -26.78
C LEU A 134 -19.35 -2.95 -26.45
N GLY A 135 -20.09 -3.27 -25.38
CA GLY A 135 -20.52 -4.63 -25.08
C GLY A 135 -20.12 -5.17 -23.70
N SER A 136 -20.82 -4.74 -22.65
CA SER A 136 -21.24 -5.67 -21.61
C SER A 136 -22.65 -5.27 -21.16
N LYS A 137 -23.60 -6.02 -21.72
CA LYS A 137 -24.97 -6.28 -21.27
C LYS A 137 -25.18 -5.90 -19.80
N ASP A 138 -26.20 -5.07 -19.55
CA ASP A 138 -26.75 -4.66 -18.25
C ASP A 138 -26.31 -5.56 -17.09
N LYS A 139 -25.19 -5.22 -16.46
CA LYS A 139 -24.94 -5.62 -15.08
C LYS A 139 -25.46 -4.47 -14.26
N GLU A 140 -26.59 -4.72 -13.59
CA GLU A 140 -27.11 -3.90 -12.51
C GLU A 140 -25.92 -3.37 -11.69
N ALA A 141 -25.58 -2.09 -11.91
CA ALA A 141 -24.66 -1.40 -11.04
C ALA A 141 -25.27 -1.51 -9.66
N SER A 142 -24.60 -2.24 -8.76
CA SER A 142 -25.01 -2.34 -7.37
C SER A 142 -25.07 -0.91 -6.85
N SER A 143 -26.29 -0.36 -6.77
CA SER A 143 -26.56 1.01 -6.35
C SER A 143 -26.43 1.13 -4.84
N GLU A 144 -25.34 0.58 -4.31
CA GLU A 144 -24.95 0.81 -2.93
C GLU A 144 -24.72 2.32 -2.80
N LYS A 145 -25.58 2.94 -1.99
CA LYS A 145 -25.47 4.36 -1.64
C LYS A 145 -24.25 4.51 -0.76
N ILE A 146 -23.14 4.93 -1.36
CA ILE A 146 -21.93 5.30 -0.63
C ILE A 146 -22.24 6.60 0.11
N THR A 147 -22.09 6.59 1.44
CA THR A 147 -22.21 7.81 2.23
C THR A 147 -20.91 8.61 2.14
N PRO A 148 -20.93 9.95 2.24
CA PRO A 148 -19.73 10.76 2.16
C PRO A 148 -18.71 10.40 3.25
N GLU A 149 -19.18 9.96 4.43
CA GLU A 149 -18.32 9.48 5.50
C GLU A 149 -17.59 8.19 5.11
N ARG A 150 -18.23 7.31 4.33
CA ARG A 150 -17.63 6.07 3.83
C ARG A 150 -16.58 6.37 2.76
N GLU A 151 -16.87 7.26 1.82
CA GLU A 151 -15.91 7.71 0.82
C GLU A 151 -14.69 8.37 1.48
N GLN A 152 -14.93 9.28 2.42
CA GLN A 152 -13.86 9.90 3.19
C GLN A 152 -13.06 8.84 3.97
N ALA A 153 -13.71 7.83 4.54
CA ALA A 153 -13.04 6.79 5.30
C ALA A 153 -12.25 5.79 4.43
N ALA A 154 -12.68 5.57 3.19
CA ALA A 154 -12.04 4.67 2.24
C ALA A 154 -10.75 5.26 1.66
N GLY A 155 -10.68 6.59 1.56
CA GLY A 155 -9.54 7.31 0.99
C GLY A 155 -9.60 7.37 -0.53
N GLN A 156 -8.48 7.73 -1.15
CA GLN A 156 -8.39 7.92 -2.60
C GLN A 156 -7.43 6.93 -3.23
N VAL A 157 -7.83 6.38 -4.37
CA VAL A 157 -6.98 5.56 -5.23
C VAL A 157 -6.72 6.30 -6.54
N TRP A 158 -5.44 6.40 -6.87
CA TRP A 158 -4.93 6.96 -8.11
C TRP A 158 -4.33 5.84 -8.94
N VAL A 159 -4.66 5.80 -10.22
CA VAL A 159 -4.20 4.79 -11.17
C VAL A 159 -3.36 5.43 -12.27
N ALA A 160 -2.35 4.70 -12.71
CA ALA A 160 -1.59 4.99 -13.91
C ALA A 160 -2.21 4.20 -15.07
N ASP A 161 -2.83 4.92 -15.99
CA ASP A 161 -3.48 4.41 -17.19
C ASP A 161 -2.56 4.66 -18.39
N CYS A 162 -2.19 3.59 -19.10
CA CYS A 162 -1.42 3.66 -20.34
C CYS A 162 -2.21 2.93 -21.42
N ASP A 163 -2.65 3.65 -22.45
CA ASP A 163 -3.46 3.10 -23.55
C ASP A 163 -4.72 2.31 -23.12
N GLY A 164 -5.34 2.69 -21.99
CA GLY A 164 -6.52 2.02 -21.43
C GLY A 164 -6.21 0.80 -20.57
N GLU A 165 -4.93 0.53 -20.28
CA GLU A 165 -4.47 -0.49 -19.35
C GLU A 165 -3.96 0.15 -18.06
N ILE A 166 -4.43 -0.36 -16.91
CA ILE A 166 -3.93 0.08 -15.60
C ILE A 166 -2.60 -0.61 -15.31
N VAL A 167 -1.53 0.16 -15.35
CA VAL A 167 -0.15 -0.34 -15.19
C VAL A 167 0.44 -0.09 -13.80
N GLY A 168 -0.24 0.70 -12.97
CA GLY A 168 0.18 1.05 -11.62
C GLY A 168 -0.92 1.72 -10.81
N CYS A 169 -0.77 1.72 -9.49
CA CYS A 169 -1.66 2.44 -8.58
C CYS A 169 -0.92 2.95 -7.33
N ILE A 170 -1.47 4.00 -6.72
CA ILE A 170 -1.07 4.51 -5.41
C ILE A 170 -2.32 4.88 -4.61
N PHE A 171 -2.31 4.55 -3.32
CA PHE A 171 -3.41 4.85 -2.41
C PHE A 171 -3.01 6.00 -1.51
N GLN A 172 -3.98 6.86 -1.25
CA GLN A 172 -3.93 7.93 -0.28
C GLN A 172 -4.95 7.59 0.80
N GLU A 173 -4.46 7.33 2.01
CA GLU A 173 -5.35 7.06 3.14
C GLU A 173 -6.07 8.32 3.57
N SER A 174 -7.23 8.13 4.17
CA SER A 174 -7.90 9.22 4.87
C SER A 174 -7.03 9.68 6.04
N GLU A 175 -6.60 10.93 6.01
CA GLU A 175 -5.82 11.53 7.09
C GLU A 175 -6.65 12.65 7.72
N THR A 176 -6.79 12.63 9.04
CA THR A 176 -7.55 13.63 9.79
C THR A 176 -6.67 14.81 10.20
N ARG A 177 -5.36 14.62 10.29
CA ARG A 177 -4.40 15.68 10.64
C ARG A 177 -4.29 16.71 9.51
N PRO A 178 -4.43 18.01 9.81
CA PRO A 178 -4.30 19.06 8.80
C PRO A 178 -2.86 19.14 8.28
N GLY A 179 -2.70 19.34 6.97
CA GLY A 179 -1.39 19.50 6.32
C GLY A 179 -0.53 18.23 6.26
N VAL A 180 -1.06 17.09 6.72
CA VAL A 180 -0.41 15.78 6.69
C VAL A 180 -1.18 14.86 5.75
N ARG A 181 -0.44 14.00 5.05
CA ARG A 181 -1.00 12.92 4.24
C ARG A 181 -0.30 11.61 4.48
N ARG A 182 -1.02 10.54 4.22
CA ARG A 182 -0.49 9.19 4.27
C ARG A 182 -0.75 8.49 2.96
N ILE A 183 0.30 7.90 2.42
CA ILE A 183 0.23 7.10 1.21
C ILE A 183 0.52 5.64 1.54
N CYS A 184 -0.18 4.75 0.85
CA CYS A 184 0.03 3.32 0.98
C CYS A 184 -0.14 2.63 -0.38
N ARG A 185 0.16 1.33 -0.41
CA ARG A 185 -0.11 0.44 -1.55
C ARG A 185 0.32 1.01 -2.91
N LEU A 186 1.51 1.60 -2.95
CA LEU A 186 2.16 1.93 -4.21
C LEU A 186 2.57 0.62 -4.90
N VAL A 187 1.90 0.29 -6.00
CA VAL A 187 2.16 -0.92 -6.77
C VAL A 187 2.28 -0.58 -8.24
N THR A 188 3.26 -1.20 -8.89
CA THR A 188 3.45 -1.14 -10.34
C THR A 188 3.44 -2.56 -10.91
N GLY A 189 2.85 -2.72 -12.09
CA GLY A 189 2.86 -4.00 -12.82
C GLY A 189 4.28 -4.53 -12.97
N CYS A 190 4.46 -5.85 -12.86
CA CYS A 190 5.79 -6.46 -12.82
C CYS A 190 6.66 -6.11 -14.04
N TRP A 191 6.04 -5.97 -15.21
CA TRP A 191 6.67 -5.60 -16.48
C TRP A 191 7.20 -4.16 -16.53
N TYR A 192 6.67 -3.27 -15.69
CA TYR A 192 6.98 -1.83 -15.67
C TYR A 192 7.82 -1.43 -14.44
N ARG A 193 8.29 -2.41 -13.66
CA ARG A 193 9.17 -2.15 -12.51
C ARG A 193 10.53 -1.66 -13.01
N ARG A 194 11.08 -0.66 -12.31
CA ARG A 194 12.34 0.03 -12.63
C ARG A 194 12.33 0.90 -13.89
N GLU A 195 11.17 1.08 -14.54
CA GLU A 195 10.99 2.03 -15.66
C GLU A 195 10.69 3.46 -15.18
N GLY A 196 10.65 3.72 -13.87
CA GLY A 196 10.35 5.04 -13.31
C GLY A 196 8.87 5.29 -12.98
N LEU A 197 7.97 4.37 -13.32
CA LEU A 197 6.53 4.48 -13.06
C LEU A 197 6.19 4.76 -11.58
N GLY A 198 6.82 4.06 -10.64
CA GLY A 198 6.60 4.30 -9.21
C GLY A 198 7.00 5.71 -8.78
N ARG A 199 8.07 6.26 -9.37
CA ARG A 199 8.52 7.64 -9.11
C ARG A 199 7.51 8.63 -9.69
N LEU A 200 7.02 8.38 -10.90
CA LEU A 200 5.97 9.19 -11.52
C LEU A 200 4.72 9.26 -10.62
N LEU A 201 4.20 8.11 -10.19
CA LEU A 201 3.02 8.03 -9.31
C LEU A 201 3.19 8.87 -8.04
N ILE A 202 4.34 8.75 -7.37
CA ILE A 202 4.64 9.50 -6.14
C ILE A 202 4.77 11.00 -6.42
N GLN A 203 5.58 11.40 -7.40
CA GLN A 203 5.84 12.81 -7.67
C GLN A 203 4.58 13.57 -8.11
N SER A 204 3.73 12.93 -8.93
CA SER A 204 2.45 13.50 -9.33
C SER A 204 1.51 13.70 -8.16
N LEU A 205 1.45 12.74 -7.23
CA LEU A 205 0.63 12.86 -6.02
C LEU A 205 1.19 13.91 -5.06
N GLU A 206 2.50 13.88 -4.79
CA GLU A 206 3.21 14.86 -3.96
C GLU A 206 2.97 16.29 -4.46
N GLN A 207 3.03 16.52 -5.78
CA GLN A 207 2.80 17.84 -6.34
C GLN A 207 1.38 18.34 -6.06
N ARG A 208 0.36 17.50 -6.29
CA ARG A 208 -1.03 17.84 -5.97
C ARG A 208 -1.22 18.13 -4.49
N GLU A 209 -0.66 17.29 -3.62
CA GLU A 209 -0.79 17.50 -2.18
C GLU A 209 -0.09 18.80 -1.73
N ARG A 210 1.06 19.14 -2.31
CA ARG A 210 1.73 20.43 -2.08
C ARG A 210 0.85 21.60 -2.49
N GLU A 211 0.21 21.53 -3.66
CA GLU A 211 -0.73 22.56 -4.14
C GLU A 211 -1.95 22.71 -3.22
N MET A 212 -2.33 21.64 -2.52
CA MET A 212 -3.38 21.63 -1.49
C MET A 212 -2.90 22.07 -0.10
N GLY A 213 -1.66 22.55 0.03
CA GLY A 213 -1.09 23.03 1.30
C GLY A 213 -0.63 21.94 2.25
N VAL A 214 -0.47 20.70 1.77
CA VAL A 214 0.16 19.62 2.54
C VAL A 214 1.65 19.89 2.63
N HIS A 215 2.19 19.87 3.83
CA HIS A 215 3.62 20.06 4.10
C HIS A 215 4.33 18.74 4.41
N ARG A 216 3.59 17.66 4.69
CA ARG A 216 4.20 16.36 5.03
C ARG A 216 3.44 15.14 4.51
N VAL A 217 4.20 14.16 4.02
CA VAL A 217 3.68 12.86 3.56
C VAL A 217 4.39 11.72 4.28
N TYR A 218 3.60 10.78 4.82
CA TYR A 218 4.08 9.53 5.41
C TYR A 218 3.80 8.33 4.51
N ALA A 219 4.70 7.36 4.52
CA ALA A 219 4.56 6.08 3.86
C ALA A 219 4.95 4.94 4.81
N HIS A 220 4.12 3.90 4.88
CA HIS A 220 4.41 2.70 5.67
C HIS A 220 4.89 1.59 4.75
N VAL A 221 6.09 1.09 5.03
CA VAL A 221 6.74 0.06 4.22
C VAL A 221 6.89 -1.20 5.07
N PRO A 222 6.57 -2.40 4.56
CA PRO A 222 6.78 -3.63 5.32
C PRO A 222 8.23 -3.76 5.73
N TYR A 223 8.48 -4.17 6.97
CA TYR A 223 9.83 -4.44 7.43
C TYR A 223 10.66 -5.37 6.51
N PRO A 224 10.11 -6.45 5.92
CA PRO A 224 10.86 -7.31 4.99
C PRO A 224 11.01 -6.73 3.58
N SER A 225 10.36 -5.59 3.24
CA SER A 225 10.40 -5.03 1.89
C SER A 225 11.64 -4.18 1.65
N LYS A 226 12.73 -4.83 1.26
CA LYS A 226 13.98 -4.17 0.85
C LYS A 226 13.82 -3.30 -0.39
N VAL A 227 12.95 -3.70 -1.30
CA VAL A 227 12.66 -2.93 -2.52
C VAL A 227 11.91 -1.64 -2.17
N GLY A 228 10.91 -1.70 -1.28
CA GLY A 228 10.18 -0.51 -0.82
C GLY A 228 11.10 0.45 -0.06
N GLU A 229 11.92 -0.07 0.86
CA GLU A 229 12.93 0.71 1.61
C GLU A 229 13.87 1.47 0.66
N ALA A 230 14.49 0.76 -0.30
CA ALA A 230 15.40 1.38 -1.26
C ALA A 230 14.68 2.39 -2.17
N PHE A 231 13.44 2.10 -2.56
CA PHE A 231 12.63 2.99 -3.38
C PHE A 231 12.35 4.33 -2.68
N PHE A 232 11.79 4.30 -1.46
CA PHE A 232 11.40 5.52 -0.74
C PHE A 232 12.62 6.38 -0.40
N ARG A 233 13.74 5.77 0.01
CA ARG A 233 15.02 6.50 0.18
C ARG A 233 15.45 7.19 -1.11
N LYS A 234 15.38 6.50 -2.25
CA LYS A 234 15.77 7.06 -3.57
C LYS A 234 14.83 8.16 -4.09
N VAL A 235 13.61 8.27 -3.55
CA VAL A 235 12.65 9.34 -3.88
C VAL A 235 12.73 10.50 -2.87
N GLY A 236 13.60 10.39 -1.87
CA GLY A 236 13.91 11.46 -0.92
C GLY A 236 13.15 11.36 0.40
N TYR A 237 12.54 10.22 0.72
CA TYR A 237 11.95 10.01 2.03
C TYR A 237 13.02 9.62 3.06
N ARG A 238 12.88 10.15 4.27
CA ARG A 238 13.67 9.78 5.45
C ARG A 238 12.98 8.66 6.20
N GLN A 239 13.74 7.69 6.70
CA GLN A 239 13.20 6.65 7.57
C GLN A 239 13.13 7.20 9.00
N LEU A 240 11.97 7.08 9.62
CA LEU A 240 11.78 7.49 11.01
C LEU A 240 12.65 6.62 11.94
N GLY A 241 13.36 7.27 12.87
CA GLY A 241 14.20 6.63 13.89
C GLY A 241 15.52 6.06 13.36
N GLU A 242 15.98 6.51 12.19
CA GLU A 242 17.33 6.21 11.69
C GLU A 242 18.34 7.33 12.05
N GLY A 243 17.88 8.52 12.45
CA GLY A 243 18.71 9.61 12.97
C GLY A 243 18.78 9.63 14.49
N THR A 244 19.74 10.40 15.01
CA THR A 244 19.91 10.71 16.45
C THR A 244 19.32 12.07 16.81
N ASP A 245 18.55 12.67 15.90
CA ASP A 245 18.11 14.06 16.01
C ASP A 245 16.83 14.16 16.85
N GLU A 246 16.70 15.21 17.66
CA GLU A 246 15.51 15.48 18.48
C GLU A 246 14.21 15.56 17.62
N GLU A 247 14.34 15.90 16.33
CA GLU A 247 13.25 15.85 15.36
C GLU A 247 12.66 14.44 15.19
N ASP A 248 13.48 13.39 15.23
CA ASP A 248 13.00 12.00 15.09
C ASP A 248 12.16 11.55 16.30
N GLU A 249 12.46 12.06 17.51
CA GLU A 249 11.66 11.76 18.69
C GLU A 249 10.26 12.40 18.63
N ASP A 250 10.18 13.65 18.18
CA ASP A 250 8.90 14.34 17.98
C ASP A 250 8.11 13.76 16.80
N GLU A 251 8.78 13.29 15.75
CA GLU A 251 8.12 12.57 14.66
C GLU A 251 7.63 11.18 15.11
N MET A 252 8.37 10.48 15.96
CA MET A 252 7.94 9.22 16.57
C MET A 252 6.70 9.38 17.46
N ARG A 253 6.47 10.58 18.01
CA ARG A 253 5.22 10.91 18.71
C ARG A 253 4.06 11.13 17.75
N LYS A 254 4.32 11.58 16.51
CA LYS A 254 3.30 11.92 15.52
C LYS A 254 2.86 10.72 14.70
N GLU A 255 3.78 9.87 14.26
CA GLU A 255 3.50 8.69 13.45
C GLU A 255 4.24 7.47 14.00
N THR A 256 3.54 6.35 14.15
CA THR A 256 4.13 5.15 14.76
C THR A 256 4.11 3.98 13.80
N PRO A 257 5.17 3.15 13.77
CA PRO A 257 5.13 1.89 13.06
C PRO A 257 3.95 1.04 13.54
N GLU A 258 3.26 0.40 12.59
CA GLU A 258 2.25 -0.60 12.93
C GLU A 258 2.91 -1.73 13.72
N ARG A 259 2.28 -2.15 14.82
CA ARG A 259 2.81 -3.21 15.70
C ARG A 259 1.96 -4.45 15.62
N GLY A 260 2.61 -5.62 15.55
CA GLY A 260 1.96 -6.92 15.60
C GLY A 260 1.58 -7.34 17.02
N PHE A 261 1.03 -8.55 17.14
CA PHE A 261 0.52 -9.13 18.39
C PHE A 261 1.50 -9.07 19.58
N MET A 262 2.81 -9.12 19.35
CA MET A 262 3.83 -9.06 20.39
C MET A 262 4.49 -7.67 20.51
N GLY A 263 3.86 -6.62 19.98
CA GLY A 263 4.39 -5.25 19.99
C GLY A 263 5.52 -5.00 18.98
N TYR A 264 5.88 -5.97 18.16
CA TYR A 264 6.94 -5.81 17.15
C TYR A 264 6.49 -4.96 15.97
N PRO A 265 7.32 -4.04 15.47
CA PRO A 265 7.00 -3.26 14.29
C PRO A 265 6.90 -4.16 13.05
N LEU A 266 5.76 -4.09 12.37
CA LEU A 266 5.47 -4.75 11.09
C LEU A 266 5.88 -3.88 9.91
N THR A 267 5.86 -2.57 10.12
CA THR A 267 6.22 -1.56 9.13
C THR A 267 7.41 -0.72 9.59
N ARG A 268 8.05 -0.07 8.63
CA ARG A 268 8.94 1.07 8.82
C ARG A 268 8.21 2.29 8.30
N VAL A 269 8.31 3.38 9.04
CA VAL A 269 7.69 4.65 8.66
C VAL A 269 8.72 5.47 7.91
N PHE A 270 8.30 5.97 6.76
CA PHE A 270 9.06 6.91 5.94
C PHE A 270 8.29 8.22 5.88
N TYR A 271 8.98 9.34 5.92
CA TYR A 271 8.36 10.66 5.79
C TYR A 271 9.14 11.56 4.85
N LYS A 272 8.44 12.52 4.26
CA LYS A 272 9.02 13.54 3.39
C LYS A 272 8.26 14.84 3.55
N ASP A 273 9.02 15.92 3.64
CA ASP A 273 8.50 17.29 3.64
C ASP A 273 8.27 17.73 2.19
N LEU A 274 7.11 18.32 1.92
CA LEU A 274 6.69 18.74 0.58
C LEU A 274 7.05 20.19 0.29
#